data_AF-A0A7C3WFU7-F1
#
_entry.id   AF-A0A7C3WFU7-F1
#
_cell.length_a   1.000
_cell.length_b   1.000
_cell.length_c   1.000
_cell.angle_alpha   90.00
_cell.angle_beta   90.00
_cell.angle_gamma   90.00
#
_symmetry.space_group_name_H-M   'P 1'
#
loop_
_entity.id
_entity.type
_entity.pdbx_description
1 polymer ?
#
loop_
_entity_poly.entity_id
_entity_poly.type
_entity_poly.pdbx_seq_one_letter_code
_entity_poly.pdbx_strand_id
1 'polypeptide(L)'
;MTLDTWLAFVAASTILLLIPGPTVMLVVGFALARGAARSWWAAFGVALGDATALGCSLLGLGAFLQASAELFTLLKWGGALYLVWIGLGMLRAKPKALHADGGGDSRSSLSMLAQAYVVTALNPKSIFFFVAFVPQFLTPGPDMAAQMLTVLCTFVPLAFLNAAAYAVLAGTARRAARRPGVMAAFNRVGGELHDRRGSVDGCQGELRGTGVAGLGWRGAACVTGPSGDAFEEHSRTARPRTPHPAGFACRRA
;
A
#
# COMPACT_ATOMS: atom_id res chain seq x y z
N MET A 1 -37.06 -2.15 5.25
CA MET A 1 -36.27 -0.94 4.88
C MET A 1 -36.99 -0.28 3.71
N THR A 2 -37.21 1.03 3.73
CA THR A 2 -37.83 1.72 2.58
C THR A 2 -36.87 1.76 1.39
N LEU A 3 -37.43 1.87 0.17
CA LEU A 3 -36.64 1.90 -1.05
C LEU A 3 -35.66 3.09 -1.06
N ASP A 4 -36.13 4.27 -0.64
CA ASP A 4 -35.32 5.49 -0.60
C ASP A 4 -34.09 5.34 0.30
N THR A 5 -34.27 4.78 1.50
CA THR A 5 -33.17 4.51 2.44
C THR A 5 -32.19 3.48 1.88
N TRP A 6 -32.69 2.46 1.18
CA TRP A 6 -31.84 1.46 0.52
C TRP A 6 -31.03 2.06 -0.62
N LEU A 7 -31.63 2.88 -1.47
CA LEU A 7 -30.92 3.58 -2.54
C LEU A 7 -29.86 4.54 -1.98
N ALA A 8 -30.18 5.27 -0.91
CA ALA A 8 -29.22 6.14 -0.22
C ALA A 8 -28.03 5.33 0.35
N PHE A 9 -28.30 4.16 0.96
CA PHE A 9 -27.27 3.26 1.46
C PHE A 9 -26.35 2.74 0.34
N VAL A 10 -26.94 2.31 -0.78
CA VAL A 10 -26.19 1.84 -1.96
C VAL A 10 -25.30 2.96 -2.48
N ALA A 11 -25.85 4.16 -2.71
CA ALA A 11 -25.10 5.29 -3.22
C ALA A 11 -23.92 5.67 -2.31
N ALA A 12 -24.16 5.78 -1.00
CA ALA A 12 -23.11 6.13 -0.05
C ALA A 12 -22.03 5.04 0.06
N SER A 13 -22.42 3.77 0.05
CA SER A 13 -21.49 2.63 0.05
C SER A 13 -20.63 2.61 -1.21
N THR A 14 -21.22 2.84 -2.40
CA THR A 14 -20.49 2.92 -3.65
C THR A 14 -19.46 4.05 -3.64
N ILE A 15 -19.84 5.25 -3.19
CA ILE A 15 -18.90 6.38 -3.08
C ILE A 15 -17.71 6.02 -2.18
N LEU A 16 -17.98 5.43 -1.01
CA LEU A 16 -16.92 5.03 -0.07
C LEU A 16 -15.98 3.98 -0.67
N LEU A 17 -16.54 2.98 -1.36
CA LEU A 17 -15.82 1.87 -1.97
C LEU A 17 -14.92 2.34 -3.13
N LEU A 18 -15.37 3.35 -3.88
CA LEU A 18 -14.58 3.94 -4.96
C LEU A 18 -13.32 4.63 -4.45
N ILE A 19 -13.34 5.18 -3.22
CA ILE A 19 -12.17 5.83 -2.61
C ILE A 19 -11.13 4.76 -2.25
N PRO A 20 -9.99 4.71 -2.95
CA PRO A 20 -9.09 3.55 -2.85
C PRO A 20 -8.30 3.55 -1.54
N GLY A 21 -8.60 2.58 -0.66
CA GLY A 21 -7.89 2.39 0.61
C GLY A 21 -6.74 1.37 0.55
N PRO A 22 -6.13 1.02 1.70
CA PRO A 22 -5.07 0.02 1.80
C PRO A 22 -5.47 -1.34 1.20
N THR A 23 -6.72 -1.77 1.41
CA THR A 23 -7.28 -2.99 0.84
C THR A 23 -7.25 -2.98 -0.69
N VAL A 24 -7.69 -1.90 -1.33
CA VAL A 24 -7.69 -1.78 -2.79
C VAL A 24 -6.26 -1.76 -3.32
N MET A 25 -5.34 -1.08 -2.64
CA MET A 25 -3.92 -1.06 -3.01
C MET A 25 -3.27 -2.44 -2.94
N LEU A 26 -3.63 -3.26 -1.95
CA LEU A 26 -3.19 -4.65 -1.86
C LEU A 26 -3.69 -5.48 -3.07
N VAL A 27 -4.97 -5.37 -3.41
CA VAL A 27 -5.57 -6.06 -4.57
C VAL A 27 -4.91 -5.63 -5.87
N VAL A 28 -4.65 -4.34 -6.05
CA VAL A 28 -3.92 -3.79 -7.19
C VAL A 28 -2.50 -4.36 -7.26
N GLY A 29 -1.80 -4.44 -6.13
CA GLY A 29 -0.46 -5.05 -6.04
C GLY A 29 -0.45 -6.51 -6.50
N PHE A 30 -1.43 -7.30 -6.06
CA PHE A 30 -1.59 -8.68 -6.52
C PHE A 30 -1.90 -8.77 -8.02
N ALA A 31 -2.76 -7.90 -8.55
CA ALA A 31 -3.13 -7.85 -9.96
C ALA A 31 -1.96 -7.46 -10.87
N LEU A 32 -1.13 -6.50 -10.45
CA LEU A 32 0.09 -6.12 -11.18
C LEU A 32 1.14 -7.24 -11.13
N ALA A 33 1.28 -7.93 -10.00
CA ALA A 33 2.23 -9.04 -9.86
C ALA A 33 1.81 -10.28 -10.69
N ARG A 34 0.55 -10.70 -10.58
CA ARG A 34 0.08 -12.03 -11.04
C ARG A 34 -0.99 -12.02 -12.12
N GLY A 35 -1.49 -10.84 -12.51
CA GLY A 35 -2.56 -10.65 -13.49
C GLY A 35 -3.97 -10.75 -12.89
N ALA A 36 -4.96 -10.26 -13.65
CA ALA A 36 -6.35 -10.21 -13.21
C ALA A 36 -6.93 -11.59 -12.85
N ALA A 37 -6.63 -12.62 -13.65
CA ALA A 37 -7.18 -13.97 -13.49
C ALA A 37 -6.83 -14.63 -12.14
N ARG A 38 -5.69 -14.30 -11.53
CA ARG A 38 -5.30 -14.85 -10.22
C ARG A 38 -5.72 -13.96 -9.05
N SER A 39 -6.23 -12.77 -9.33
CA SER A 39 -6.58 -11.77 -8.31
C SER A 39 -8.01 -11.91 -7.78
N TRP A 40 -8.82 -12.80 -8.37
CA TRP A 40 -10.14 -13.17 -7.85
C TRP A 40 -10.08 -13.67 -6.41
N TRP A 41 -9.03 -14.43 -6.05
CA TRP A 41 -8.83 -14.89 -4.68
C TRP A 41 -8.66 -13.74 -3.67
N ALA A 42 -8.01 -12.66 -4.09
CA ALA A 42 -7.91 -11.46 -3.27
C ALA A 42 -9.28 -10.77 -3.14
N ALA A 43 -10.06 -10.67 -4.23
CA ALA A 43 -11.41 -10.10 -4.19
C ALA A 43 -12.35 -10.90 -3.27
N PHE A 44 -12.28 -12.24 -3.28
CA PHE A 44 -12.99 -13.08 -2.32
C PHE A 44 -12.54 -12.84 -0.88
N GLY A 45 -11.23 -12.69 -0.66
CA GLY A 45 -10.69 -12.30 0.65
C GLY A 45 -11.24 -10.97 1.14
N VAL A 46 -11.33 -9.96 0.26
CA VAL A 46 -11.97 -8.67 0.57
C VAL A 46 -13.44 -8.87 0.95
N ALA A 47 -14.21 -9.59 0.15
CA ALA A 47 -15.62 -9.84 0.44
C ALA A 47 -15.84 -10.52 1.80
N LEU A 48 -15.03 -11.54 2.12
CA LEU A 48 -15.08 -12.21 3.41
C LEU A 48 -14.68 -11.27 4.56
N GLY A 49 -13.63 -10.46 4.37
CA GLY A 49 -13.16 -9.54 5.39
C GLY A 49 -14.18 -8.44 5.69
N ASP A 50 -14.79 -7.85 4.65
CA ASP A 50 -15.86 -6.87 4.81
C ASP A 50 -17.12 -7.50 5.41
N ALA A 51 -17.48 -8.73 5.04
CA ALA A 51 -18.59 -9.46 5.65
C ALA A 51 -18.37 -9.67 7.15
N THR A 52 -17.16 -10.07 7.56
CA THR A 52 -16.80 -10.23 8.97
C THR A 52 -16.83 -8.90 9.71
N ALA A 53 -16.17 -7.86 9.20
CA ALA A 53 -16.10 -6.56 9.85
C ALA A 53 -17.50 -5.91 9.97
N LEU A 54 -18.30 -5.94 8.90
CA LEU A 54 -19.66 -5.43 8.91
C LEU A 54 -20.57 -6.25 9.82
N GLY A 55 -20.52 -7.58 9.74
CA GLY A 55 -21.27 -8.48 10.61
C GLY A 55 -20.96 -8.24 12.09
N CYS A 56 -19.68 -8.19 12.47
CA CYS A 56 -19.25 -7.89 13.83
C CYS A 56 -19.70 -6.48 14.28
N SER A 57 -19.62 -5.48 13.40
CA SER A 57 -20.06 -4.11 13.71
C SER A 57 -21.56 -4.04 13.96
N LEU A 58 -22.35 -4.72 13.13
CA LEU A 58 -23.80 -4.80 13.25
C LEU A 58 -24.24 -5.60 14.49
N LEU A 59 -23.58 -6.72 14.80
CA LEU A 59 -23.87 -7.48 16.02
C LEU A 59 -23.45 -6.71 17.28
N GLY A 60 -22.29 -6.05 17.26
CA GLY A 60 -21.80 -5.22 18.36
C GLY A 60 -22.66 -3.99 18.63
N LEU A 61 -23.35 -3.47 17.60
CA LEU A 61 -24.26 -2.34 17.71
C LEU A 61 -25.37 -2.58 18.75
N GLY A 62 -25.95 -3.79 18.79
CA GLY A 62 -27.03 -4.13 19.73
C GLY A 62 -26.58 -4.01 21.19
N ALA A 63 -25.37 -4.47 21.51
CA ALA A 63 -24.78 -4.35 22.84
C ALA A 63 -24.51 -2.89 23.22
N PHE A 64 -24.03 -2.08 22.26
CA PHE A 64 -23.76 -0.65 22.49
C PHE A 64 -25.03 0.18 22.70
N LEU A 65 -26.08 -0.08 21.92
CA LEU A 65 -27.36 0.64 22.04
C LEU A 65 -28.07 0.35 23.36
N GLN A 66 -27.94 -0.87 23.89
CA GLN A 66 -28.46 -1.18 25.23
C GLN A 66 -27.67 -0.49 26.36
N ALA A 67 -26.38 -0.20 26.14
CA ALA A 67 -25.53 0.42 27.15
C ALA A 67 -25.76 1.94 27.26
N SER A 68 -25.70 2.70 26.16
CA SER A 68 -25.94 4.16 26.17
C SER A 68 -26.11 4.77 24.77
N ALA A 69 -27.21 5.52 24.59
CA ALA A 69 -27.48 6.28 23.37
C ALA A 69 -26.50 7.47 23.17
N GLU A 70 -26.01 8.07 24.24
CA GLU A 70 -25.01 9.15 24.17
C GLU A 70 -23.66 8.64 23.67
N LEU A 71 -23.23 7.48 24.19
CA LEU A 71 -21.97 6.85 23.78
C LEU A 71 -22.01 6.47 22.30
N PHE A 72 -23.16 5.98 21.83
CA PHE A 72 -23.39 5.72 20.41
C PHE A 72 -23.32 6.99 19.56
N THR A 73 -23.87 8.11 20.04
CA THR A 73 -23.78 9.40 19.34
C THR A 73 -22.34 9.90 19.26
N LEU A 74 -21.57 9.80 20.34
CA LEU A 74 -20.14 10.13 20.35
C LEU A 74 -19.34 9.24 19.38
N LEU A 75 -19.65 7.95 19.33
CA LEU A 75 -19.03 7.00 18.42
C LEU A 75 -19.31 7.35 16.94
N LYS A 76 -20.54 7.78 16.62
CA LYS A 76 -20.90 8.26 15.28
C LYS A 76 -20.06 9.47 14.86
N TRP A 77 -19.97 10.48 15.72
CA TRP A 77 -19.18 11.68 15.45
C TRP A 77 -17.68 11.38 15.38
N GLY A 78 -17.17 10.53 16.28
CA GLY A 78 -15.77 10.10 16.28
C GLY A 78 -15.40 9.34 15.01
N GLY A 79 -16.25 8.41 14.56
CA GLY A 79 -16.03 7.69 13.31
C GLY A 79 -16.11 8.59 12.07
N ALA A 80 -17.03 9.56 12.05
CA ALA A 80 -17.10 10.55 10.98
C ALA A 80 -15.82 11.41 10.91
N LEU A 81 -15.34 11.92 12.06
CA LEU A 81 -14.11 12.71 12.13
C LEU A 81 -12.90 11.88 11.71
N TYR A 82 -12.85 10.60 12.10
CA TYR A 82 -11.80 9.67 11.68
C TYR A 82 -11.79 9.45 10.16
N LEU A 83 -12.96 9.27 9.54
CA LEU A 83 -13.07 9.13 8.08
C LEU A 83 -12.61 10.39 7.35
N VAL A 84 -12.95 11.58 7.88
CA VAL A 84 -12.43 12.86 7.36
C VAL A 84 -10.91 12.89 7.49
N TRP A 85 -10.36 12.53 8.64
CA TRP A 85 -8.91 12.50 8.88
C TRP A 85 -8.18 11.54 7.92
N ILE A 86 -8.69 10.33 7.70
CA ILE A 86 -8.14 9.40 6.71
C ILE A 86 -8.27 9.94 5.28
N GLY A 87 -9.43 10.50 4.90
CA GLY A 87 -9.62 11.09 3.58
C GLY A 87 -8.62 12.22 3.31
N LEU A 88 -8.40 13.06 4.32
CA LEU A 88 -7.39 14.11 4.33
C LEU A 88 -5.96 13.57 4.27
N GLY A 89 -5.68 12.44 4.93
CA GLY A 89 -4.40 11.74 4.85
C GLY A 89 -4.11 11.20 3.44
N MET A 90 -5.13 10.68 2.75
CA MET A 90 -5.02 10.20 1.38
C MET A 90 -4.68 11.31 0.38
N LEU A 91 -5.22 12.53 0.58
CA LEU A 91 -4.88 13.70 -0.23
C LEU A 91 -3.44 14.18 -0.03
N ARG A 92 -2.80 13.81 1.09
CA ARG A 92 -1.43 14.20 1.46
C ARG A 92 -0.41 13.08 1.28
N ALA A 93 -0.87 11.85 1.04
CA ALA A 93 -0.02 10.68 0.98
C ALA A 93 0.78 10.67 -0.33
N LYS A 94 2.12 10.62 -0.21
CA LYS A 94 2.99 10.39 -1.37
C LYS A 94 2.78 8.95 -1.88
N PRO A 95 2.68 8.72 -3.20
CA PRO A 95 2.64 7.38 -3.76
C PRO A 95 3.86 6.58 -3.28
N LYS A 96 3.66 5.64 -2.35
CA LYS A 96 4.70 4.66 -2.05
C LYS A 96 4.76 3.72 -3.23
N ALA A 97 5.91 3.69 -3.91
CA ALA A 97 6.20 2.65 -4.88
C ALA A 97 5.95 1.30 -4.19
N LEU A 98 4.97 0.55 -4.70
CA LEU A 98 4.79 -0.84 -4.31
C LEU A 98 6.08 -1.55 -4.72
N HIS A 99 6.98 -1.77 -3.77
CA HIS A 99 8.04 -2.74 -3.91
C HIS A 99 7.35 -4.10 -4.00
N ALA A 100 6.97 -4.47 -5.23
CA ALA A 100 6.81 -5.85 -5.57
C ALA A 100 8.22 -6.43 -5.46
N ASP A 101 8.54 -7.01 -4.29
CA ASP A 101 9.72 -7.83 -4.15
C ASP A 101 9.67 -8.85 -5.29
N GLY A 102 10.54 -8.64 -6.28
CA GLY A 102 10.67 -9.45 -7.49
C GLY A 102 11.30 -10.81 -7.21
N GLY A 103 11.11 -11.36 -6.01
CA GLY A 103 11.40 -12.75 -5.69
C GLY A 103 10.22 -13.60 -6.14
N GLY A 104 10.47 -14.58 -7.00
CA GLY A 104 9.46 -15.51 -7.51
C GLY A 104 8.87 -16.39 -6.42
N ASP A 105 8.03 -15.81 -5.56
CA ASP A 105 7.45 -16.51 -4.44
C ASP A 105 6.07 -17.03 -4.84
N SER A 106 5.94 -18.35 -4.84
CA SER A 106 4.78 -19.13 -5.27
C SER A 106 3.60 -19.00 -4.31
N ARG A 107 3.34 -17.81 -3.73
CA ARG A 107 2.28 -17.61 -2.74
C ARG A 107 1.00 -18.26 -3.24
N SER A 108 0.42 -19.16 -2.47
CA SER A 108 -0.77 -19.89 -2.91
C SER A 108 -1.94 -18.91 -3.10
N SER A 109 -2.90 -19.28 -3.95
CA SER A 109 -4.17 -18.54 -4.07
C SER A 109 -4.83 -18.31 -2.71
N LEU A 110 -4.69 -19.29 -1.81
CA LEU A 110 -5.19 -19.22 -0.44
C LEU A 110 -4.45 -18.18 0.41
N SER A 111 -3.13 -18.03 0.23
CA SER A 111 -2.36 -16.98 0.91
C SER A 111 -2.81 -15.58 0.50
N MET A 112 -3.14 -15.36 -0.78
CA MET A 112 -3.69 -14.07 -1.24
C MET A 112 -5.05 -13.77 -0.63
N LEU A 113 -5.92 -14.79 -0.58
CA LEU A 113 -7.23 -14.67 0.06
C LEU A 113 -7.09 -14.35 1.54
N ALA A 114 -6.27 -15.10 2.27
CA ALA A 114 -6.05 -14.90 3.70
C ALA A 114 -5.47 -13.51 4.00
N GLN A 115 -4.49 -13.06 3.21
CA GLN A 115 -3.91 -11.73 3.38
C GLN A 115 -4.94 -10.62 3.10
N ALA A 116 -5.72 -10.73 2.02
CA ALA A 116 -6.77 -9.78 1.71
C ALA A 116 -7.88 -9.79 2.77
N TYR A 117 -8.26 -10.96 3.28
CA TYR A 117 -9.20 -11.11 4.38
C TYR A 117 -8.73 -10.38 5.63
N VAL A 118 -7.53 -10.67 6.13
CA VAL A 118 -7.01 -10.07 7.37
C VAL A 118 -6.89 -8.54 7.22
N VAL A 119 -6.33 -8.06 6.10
CA VAL A 119 -6.16 -6.62 5.85
C VAL A 119 -7.50 -5.92 5.76
N THR A 120 -8.53 -6.56 5.20
CA THR A 120 -9.87 -5.97 5.06
C THR A 120 -10.65 -6.02 6.36
N ALA A 121 -10.66 -7.16 7.05
CA ALA A 121 -11.36 -7.34 8.31
C ALA A 121 -10.85 -6.40 9.40
N LEU A 122 -9.55 -6.08 9.38
CA LEU A 122 -8.90 -5.16 10.32
C LEU A 122 -8.74 -3.75 9.75
N ASN A 123 -9.40 -3.43 8.63
CA ASN A 123 -9.27 -2.12 8.00
C ASN A 123 -10.04 -1.09 8.83
N PRO A 124 -9.35 -0.12 9.46
CA PRO A 124 -10.03 0.83 10.31
C PRO A 124 -10.97 1.74 9.51
N LYS A 125 -10.68 2.05 8.23
CA LYS A 125 -11.63 2.78 7.37
C LYS A 125 -12.97 2.06 7.29
N SER A 126 -12.95 0.76 7.00
CA SER A 126 -14.17 -0.04 6.88
C SER A 126 -14.89 -0.15 8.23
N ILE A 127 -14.16 -0.46 9.31
CA ILE A 127 -14.74 -0.61 10.66
C ILE A 127 -15.42 0.68 11.11
N PHE A 128 -14.75 1.83 11.01
CA PHE A 128 -15.35 3.11 11.43
C PHE A 128 -16.56 3.48 10.56
N PHE A 129 -16.55 3.17 9.26
CA PHE A 129 -17.73 3.34 8.42
C PHE A 129 -18.89 2.43 8.87
N PHE A 130 -18.63 1.14 9.13
CA PHE A 130 -19.66 0.21 9.58
C PHE A 130 -20.24 0.54 10.94
N VAL A 131 -19.44 1.09 11.83
CA VAL A 131 -19.88 1.45 13.19
C VAL A 131 -20.60 2.81 13.21
N ALA A 132 -20.08 3.81 12.50
CA ALA A 132 -20.61 5.17 12.60
C ALA A 132 -21.69 5.48 11.56
N PHE A 133 -21.59 4.89 10.37
CA PHE A 133 -22.37 5.31 9.20
C PHE A 133 -23.49 4.33 8.86
N VAL A 134 -23.20 3.02 8.83
CA VAL A 134 -24.21 2.00 8.48
C VAL A 134 -25.46 1.99 9.39
N PRO A 135 -25.35 2.17 10.72
CA PRO A 135 -26.54 2.18 11.57
C PRO A 135 -27.53 3.30 11.26
N GLN A 136 -27.09 4.35 10.56
CA GLN A 136 -27.95 5.48 10.17
C GLN A 136 -29.03 5.08 9.15
N PHE A 137 -28.84 3.95 8.45
CA PHE A 137 -29.80 3.41 7.50
C PHE A 137 -30.75 2.40 8.13
N LEU A 138 -30.54 2.05 9.41
CA LEU A 138 -31.35 1.08 10.14
C LEU A 138 -32.39 1.81 10.99
N THR A 139 -33.63 1.34 10.93
CA THR A 139 -34.70 1.81 11.83
C THR A 139 -34.89 0.79 12.96
N PRO A 140 -34.77 1.20 14.24
CA PRO A 140 -35.04 0.32 15.37
C PRO A 140 -36.47 -0.22 15.33
N GLY A 141 -36.63 -1.53 15.54
CA GLY A 141 -37.93 -2.18 15.49
C GLY A 141 -37.84 -3.70 15.27
N PRO A 142 -38.99 -4.38 15.11
CA PRO A 142 -39.03 -5.84 14.91
C PRO A 142 -38.29 -6.30 13.65
N ASP A 143 -38.23 -5.46 12.62
CA ASP A 143 -37.59 -5.80 11.33
C ASP A 143 -36.07 -5.55 11.30
N MET A 144 -35.45 -5.17 12.42
CA MET A 144 -34.04 -4.73 12.43
C MET A 144 -33.10 -5.83 11.93
N ALA A 145 -33.31 -7.09 12.30
CA ALA A 145 -32.51 -8.21 11.82
C ALA A 145 -32.57 -8.37 10.29
N ALA A 146 -33.76 -8.21 9.70
CA ALA A 146 -33.94 -8.26 8.25
C ALA A 146 -33.25 -7.08 7.54
N GLN A 147 -33.27 -5.88 8.15
CA GLN A 147 -32.56 -4.71 7.63
C GLN A 147 -31.03 -4.91 7.68
N MET A 148 -30.50 -5.45 8.78
CA MET A 148 -29.09 -5.78 8.93
C MET A 148 -28.63 -6.79 7.88
N LEU A 149 -29.43 -7.83 7.63
CA LEU A 149 -29.16 -8.80 6.57
C LEU A 149 -29.19 -8.16 5.18
N THR A 150 -30.17 -7.28 4.92
CA THR A 150 -30.26 -6.53 3.65
C THR A 150 -29.01 -5.70 3.40
N VAL A 151 -28.55 -4.98 4.43
CA VAL A 151 -27.31 -4.17 4.39
C VAL A 151 -26.09 -5.05 4.10
N LEU A 152 -25.94 -6.19 4.81
CA LEU A 152 -24.83 -7.13 4.61
C LEU A 152 -24.84 -7.71 3.18
N CYS A 153 -25.99 -8.22 2.74
CA CYS A 153 -26.18 -8.80 1.41
C CYS A 153 -26.07 -7.78 0.27
N THR A 154 -26.20 -6.48 0.56
CA THR A 154 -26.00 -5.42 -0.43
C THR A 154 -24.54 -4.96 -0.47
N PHE A 155 -23.92 -4.72 0.69
CA PHE A 155 -22.57 -4.17 0.78
C PHE A 155 -21.51 -5.15 0.28
N VAL A 156 -21.59 -6.42 0.68
CA VAL A 156 -20.55 -7.42 0.38
C VAL A 156 -20.40 -7.65 -1.14
N PRO A 157 -21.49 -7.81 -1.93
CA PRO A 157 -21.37 -7.87 -3.38
C PRO A 157 -20.81 -6.59 -4.00
N LEU A 158 -21.23 -5.40 -3.53
CA LEU A 158 -20.67 -4.13 -4.01
C LEU A 158 -19.16 -4.05 -3.77
N ALA A 159 -18.70 -4.45 -2.58
CA ALA A 159 -17.30 -4.47 -2.22
C ALA A 159 -16.50 -5.46 -3.08
N PHE A 160 -17.04 -6.67 -3.29
CA PHE A 160 -16.46 -7.67 -4.18
C PHE A 160 -16.33 -7.15 -5.62
N LEU A 161 -17.40 -6.58 -6.18
CA LEU A 161 -17.42 -6.06 -7.54
C LEU A 161 -16.41 -4.91 -7.69
N ASN A 162 -16.32 -4.02 -6.70
CA ASN A 162 -15.34 -2.95 -6.68
C ASN A 162 -13.90 -3.50 -6.65
N ALA A 163 -13.60 -4.45 -5.78
CA ALA A 163 -12.28 -5.08 -5.71
C ALA A 163 -11.92 -5.83 -7.00
N ALA A 164 -12.88 -6.55 -7.58
CA ALA A 164 -12.72 -7.25 -8.85
C ALA A 164 -12.48 -6.26 -10.02
N ALA A 165 -13.22 -5.14 -10.06
CA ALA A 165 -13.01 -4.09 -11.05
C ALA A 165 -11.60 -3.52 -10.97
N TYR A 166 -11.13 -3.15 -9.76
CA TYR A 166 -9.75 -2.71 -9.55
C TYR A 166 -8.72 -3.77 -9.97
N ALA A 167 -8.97 -5.05 -9.67
CA ALA A 167 -8.10 -6.15 -10.08
C ALA A 167 -8.03 -6.33 -11.60
N VAL A 168 -9.15 -6.20 -12.31
CA VAL A 168 -9.20 -6.29 -13.78
C VAL A 168 -8.51 -5.08 -14.41
N LEU A 169 -8.79 -3.87 -13.93
CA LEU A 169 -8.16 -2.64 -14.42
C LEU A 169 -6.64 -2.69 -14.21
N ALA A 170 -6.18 -3.06 -13.02
CA ALA A 170 -4.74 -3.20 -12.74
C ALA A 170 -4.10 -4.34 -13.55
N GLY A 171 -4.78 -5.48 -13.67
CA GLY A 171 -4.27 -6.64 -14.40
C GLY A 171 -4.18 -6.42 -15.91
N THR A 172 -5.08 -5.64 -16.50
CA THR A 172 -5.03 -5.23 -17.92
C THR A 172 -3.97 -4.15 -18.13
N ALA A 173 -3.88 -3.18 -17.22
CA ALA A 173 -2.84 -2.15 -17.21
C ALA A 173 -1.44 -2.71 -16.95
N ARG A 174 -1.29 -3.94 -16.46
CA ARG A 174 0.01 -4.60 -16.18
C ARG A 174 1.02 -4.50 -17.32
N ARG A 175 0.59 -4.60 -18.58
CA ARG A 175 1.47 -4.45 -19.75
C ARG A 175 1.92 -3.00 -19.99
N ALA A 176 1.05 -2.03 -19.72
CA ALA A 176 1.36 -0.61 -19.80
C ALA A 176 2.19 -0.12 -18.60
N ALA A 177 1.90 -0.61 -17.39
CA ALA A 177 2.60 -0.29 -16.15
C ALA A 177 4.05 -0.83 -16.09
N ARG A 178 4.37 -1.84 -16.92
CA ARG A 178 5.76 -2.28 -17.16
C ARG A 178 6.58 -1.28 -17.97
N ARG A 179 5.96 -0.23 -18.53
CA ARG A 179 6.69 0.88 -19.15
C ARG A 179 7.06 1.90 -18.06
N PRO A 180 8.36 2.24 -17.89
CA PRO A 180 8.84 3.14 -16.83
C PRO A 180 8.10 4.49 -16.76
N GLY A 181 7.66 5.02 -17.90
CA GLY A 181 6.94 6.29 -18.00
C GLY A 181 5.52 6.29 -17.41
N VAL A 182 4.84 5.13 -17.34
CA VAL A 182 3.46 5.04 -16.82
C VAL A 182 3.44 4.99 -15.30
N MET A 183 4.41 4.31 -14.66
CA MET A 183 4.59 4.40 -13.21
C MET A 183 5.01 5.80 -12.76
N ALA A 184 5.83 6.49 -13.57
CA ALA A 184 6.19 7.88 -13.32
C ALA A 184 4.98 8.84 -13.46
N ALA A 185 4.07 8.59 -14.42
CA ALA A 185 2.85 9.36 -14.61
C ALA A 185 1.80 9.10 -13.51
N PHE A 186 1.66 7.86 -13.04
CA PHE A 186 0.76 7.53 -11.91
C PHE A 186 1.25 8.17 -10.61
N ASN A 187 2.58 8.22 -10.41
CA ASN A 187 3.20 8.96 -9.31
C ASN A 187 3.08 10.49 -9.48
N ARG A 188 2.92 10.99 -10.72
CA ARG A 188 2.72 12.42 -11.02
C ARG A 188 1.29 12.88 -10.82
N VAL A 189 0.29 12.09 -11.24
CA VAL A 189 -1.12 12.42 -10.97
C VAL A 189 -1.43 12.37 -9.46
N GLY A 190 -0.73 11.51 -8.70
CA GLY A 190 -0.75 11.54 -7.24
C GLY A 190 0.18 12.58 -6.59
N GLY A 191 1.05 13.25 -7.35
CA GLY A 191 2.10 14.17 -6.87
C GLY A 191 1.91 15.65 -7.27
N GLU A 192 1.13 15.94 -8.31
CA GLU A 192 1.02 17.30 -8.86
C GLU A 192 0.12 18.25 -8.05
N LEU A 193 -0.48 17.80 -6.93
CA LEU A 193 -1.14 18.72 -5.98
C LEU A 193 -0.24 19.20 -4.84
N HIS A 194 1.07 18.89 -4.84
CA HIS A 194 1.96 19.43 -3.80
C HIS A 194 3.37 19.85 -4.20
N ASP A 195 3.73 19.87 -5.48
CA ASP A 195 5.01 20.46 -5.88
C ASP A 195 4.88 21.95 -6.22
N ARG A 196 4.58 22.75 -5.19
CA ARG A 196 4.90 24.18 -5.15
C ARG A 196 5.49 24.61 -3.81
N ARG A 197 6.25 23.72 -3.16
CA ARG A 197 7.19 24.13 -2.11
C ARG A 197 8.30 23.12 -1.93
N GLY A 198 9.46 23.48 -2.46
CA GLY A 198 10.74 22.94 -2.00
C GLY A 198 11.46 22.12 -3.05
N SER A 199 11.88 22.79 -4.12
CA SER A 199 13.23 22.61 -4.65
C SER A 199 14.21 22.62 -3.48
N VAL A 200 14.54 21.43 -2.99
CA VAL A 200 15.79 21.14 -2.29
C VAL A 200 16.39 19.94 -2.99
N ASP A 201 16.65 20.12 -4.28
CA ASP A 201 17.77 19.44 -4.92
C ASP A 201 19.04 19.92 -4.21
N GLY A 202 19.82 18.97 -3.70
CA GLY A 202 21.13 19.24 -3.13
C GLY A 202 21.21 18.95 -1.64
N CYS A 203 21.13 17.67 -1.25
CA CYS A 203 21.90 17.07 -0.14
C CYS A 203 21.58 15.58 0.03
N GLN A 204 21.50 14.81 -1.05
CA GLN A 204 21.47 13.35 -0.96
C GLN A 204 22.65 12.75 -1.72
N GLY A 205 23.82 13.04 -1.19
CA GLY A 205 25.09 12.46 -1.61
C GLY A 205 26.17 12.93 -0.68
N GLU A 206 26.00 12.76 0.64
CA GLU A 206 27.11 12.86 1.62
C GLU A 206 26.68 12.41 3.03
N LEU A 207 25.88 11.34 3.20
CA LEU A 207 25.61 10.77 4.54
C LEU A 207 25.50 9.24 4.51
N ARG A 208 26.36 8.58 3.71
CA ARG A 208 26.84 7.24 4.05
C ARG A 208 28.20 7.40 4.74
N GLY A 209 28.14 7.54 6.06
CA GLY A 209 29.31 7.42 6.92
C GLY A 209 29.60 8.69 7.71
N THR A 210 29.06 8.75 8.93
CA THR A 210 29.87 8.91 10.16
C THR A 210 28.92 8.94 11.36
N GLY A 211 29.02 7.90 12.18
CA GLY A 211 28.22 7.69 13.39
C GLY A 211 28.78 6.54 14.24
N VAL A 212 30.12 6.51 14.31
CA VAL A 212 31.03 5.94 15.32
C VAL A 212 30.44 4.95 16.35
N ALA A 213 30.88 3.69 16.25
CA ALA A 213 31.27 2.89 17.41
C ALA A 213 32.73 2.43 17.15
N GLY A 214 33.60 2.64 18.13
CA GLY A 214 35.03 2.79 17.95
C GLY A 214 35.79 1.60 17.37
N LEU A 215 36.67 1.90 16.42
CA LEU A 215 38.03 1.35 16.29
C LEU A 215 38.78 2.30 15.34
N GLY A 216 39.87 2.86 15.85
CA GLY A 216 40.48 4.07 15.33
C GLY A 216 41.11 3.92 13.95
N TRP A 217 40.96 4.96 13.13
CA TRP A 217 41.82 5.19 11.97
C TRP A 217 42.01 6.70 11.81
N ARG A 218 43.28 7.12 11.72
CA ARG A 218 43.73 8.51 11.68
C ARG A 218 43.55 9.08 10.26
N GLY A 219 42.99 10.29 10.19
CA GLY A 219 43.30 11.37 9.25
C GLY A 219 43.45 11.08 7.76
N ALA A 220 42.54 11.63 6.96
CA ALA A 220 42.87 12.23 5.66
C ALA A 220 41.82 13.30 5.31
N ALA A 221 42.29 14.53 5.13
CA ALA A 221 41.51 15.66 4.64
C ALA A 221 41.41 15.61 3.11
N CYS A 222 40.23 15.88 2.55
CA CYS A 222 40.08 16.19 1.13
C CYS A 222 40.60 17.60 0.85
N VAL A 223 41.71 17.69 0.13
CA VAL A 223 42.18 18.92 -0.52
C VAL A 223 41.74 18.87 -1.98
N THR A 224 41.04 19.91 -2.43
CA THR A 224 40.72 20.16 -3.84
C THR A 224 41.89 20.84 -4.52
N GLY A 225 42.29 20.38 -5.72
CA GLY A 225 43.30 21.03 -6.56
C GLY A 225 43.37 20.43 -7.97
N PRO A 226 43.51 21.25 -9.04
CA PRO A 226 43.39 20.80 -10.44
C PRO A 226 44.75 20.51 -11.11
N SER A 227 44.69 19.74 -12.21
CA SER A 227 45.65 19.66 -13.34
C SER A 227 47.12 19.31 -13.10
N GLY A 228 47.66 18.40 -13.93
CA GLY A 228 49.09 18.36 -14.30
C GLY A 228 49.86 17.07 -13.95
N ASP A 229 50.30 16.38 -14.99
CA ASP A 229 51.59 15.71 -15.24
C ASP A 229 52.41 15.03 -14.12
N ALA A 230 52.81 13.79 -14.44
CA ALA A 230 54.09 13.12 -14.20
C ALA A 230 54.96 13.48 -12.96
N PHE A 231 55.21 12.48 -12.11
CA PHE A 231 56.47 12.27 -11.36
C PHE A 231 56.37 10.90 -10.64
N GLU A 232 56.97 9.81 -11.11
CA GLU A 232 58.36 9.37 -10.93
C GLU A 232 58.91 9.40 -9.49
N GLU A 233 59.38 8.22 -9.08
CA GLU A 233 60.54 7.95 -8.22
C GLU A 233 60.42 7.48 -6.75
N HIS A 234 61.06 6.30 -6.56
CA HIS A 234 61.92 5.86 -5.45
C HIS A 234 61.30 5.72 -4.05
N SER A 235 61.34 4.55 -3.40
CA SER A 235 62.60 3.89 -3.03
C SER A 235 62.38 2.63 -2.18
N ARG A 236 63.15 1.57 -2.51
CA ARG A 236 63.94 0.66 -1.62
C ARG A 236 63.17 -0.16 -0.56
N THR A 237 63.41 -1.45 -0.28
CA THR A 237 64.49 -2.42 -0.59
C THR A 237 64.09 -3.74 0.08
N ALA A 238 64.07 -4.86 -0.66
CA ALA A 238 64.51 -6.18 -0.18
C ALA A 238 64.52 -7.18 -1.36
N ARG A 239 65.71 -7.62 -1.72
CA ARG A 239 66.11 -8.59 -2.76
C ARG A 239 66.43 -9.94 -2.05
N PRO A 240 66.85 -11.05 -2.72
CA PRO A 240 66.56 -11.52 -4.10
C PRO A 240 66.55 -13.08 -4.29
N ARG A 241 66.45 -13.50 -5.57
CA ARG A 241 66.96 -14.71 -6.27
C ARG A 241 66.11 -16.00 -6.25
N THR A 242 65.87 -16.76 -7.34
CA THR A 242 66.28 -16.83 -8.78
C THR A 242 65.42 -17.96 -9.48
N PRO A 243 65.66 -18.51 -10.71
CA PRO A 243 65.02 -18.09 -11.97
C PRO A 243 64.45 -19.22 -12.90
N HIS A 244 63.66 -18.80 -13.92
CA HIS A 244 63.53 -19.40 -15.29
C HIS A 244 62.82 -20.77 -15.52
N PRO A 245 62.45 -21.16 -16.79
CA PRO A 245 61.79 -20.45 -17.92
C PRO A 245 60.62 -21.24 -18.60
N ALA A 246 60.04 -20.61 -19.64
CA ALA A 246 59.35 -21.21 -20.82
C ALA A 246 57.88 -21.66 -20.65
N GLY A 247 56.94 -21.43 -21.58
CA GLY A 247 56.98 -20.85 -22.92
C GLY A 247 55.61 -21.07 -23.61
N PHE A 248 55.42 -20.40 -24.76
CA PHE A 248 54.39 -20.61 -25.80
C PHE A 248 52.93 -20.20 -25.49
N ALA A 249 52.41 -19.11 -26.09
CA ALA A 249 51.82 -18.99 -27.44
C ALA A 249 50.40 -19.60 -27.52
N CYS A 250 49.32 -18.79 -27.50
CA CYS A 250 48.66 -18.11 -28.63
C CYS A 250 47.97 -19.05 -29.65
N ARG A 251 46.66 -18.80 -29.84
CA ARG A 251 45.81 -19.03 -31.04
C ARG A 251 45.30 -20.48 -31.24
N ARG A 252 44.09 -20.80 -31.73
CA ARG A 252 42.91 -20.21 -32.45
C ARG A 252 41.67 -21.02 -31.98
N ALA A 253 40.40 -20.75 -32.27
CA ALA A 253 39.70 -19.94 -33.27
C ALA A 253 38.38 -19.45 -32.67
#